data_AF-A0A793MP26-F1
#
_entry.id   AF-A0A793MP26-F1
#
_cell.length_a   1.000
_cell.length_b   1.000
_cell.length_c   1.000
_cell.angle_alpha   90.00
_cell.angle_beta   90.00
_cell.angle_gamma   90.00
#
_symmetry.space_group_name_H-M   'P 1'
#
loop_
_entity.id
_entity.type
_entity.pdbx_description
1 polymer ?
#
loop_
_entity_poly.entity_id
_entity_poly.type
_entity_poly.pdbx_seq_one_letter_code
_entity_poly.pdbx_strand_id
1 'polypeptide(L)' 'FMRNSRGAEICSLYDKDALVQLVETGGTHPLSREPITESMIMRKDECHFDAKREAFCCK' A
#
# COMPACT_ATOMS: atom_id res chain seq x y z
N PHE A 1 2.40 0.09 5.51
CA PHE A 1 2.20 -0.63 4.24
C PHE A 1 1.14 0.10 3.44
N MET A 2 1.09 -0.10 2.12
CA MET A 2 0.00 0.42 1.28
C MET A 2 -0.52 -0.67 0.34
N ARG A 3 -1.83 -0.82 0.20
CA ARG A 3 -2.47 -1.75 -0.77
C ARG A 3 -2.12 -1.35 -2.19
N ASN A 4 -1.89 -2.34 -3.05
CA ASN A 4 -1.49 -2.09 -4.44
C ASN A 4 -2.61 -1.43 -5.30
N SER A 5 -3.86 -1.50 -4.83
CA SER A 5 -5.03 -0.78 -5.33
C SER A 5 -6.14 -0.79 -4.25
N ARG A 6 -7.24 -0.08 -4.46
CA ARG A 6 -8.33 0.04 -3.47
C ARG A 6 -8.90 -1.31 -3.04
N GLY A 7 -9.00 -2.25 -3.97
CA GLY A 7 -9.52 -3.61 -3.74
C GLY A 7 -8.44 -4.69 -3.63
N ALA A 8 -7.16 -4.33 -3.64
CA ALA A 8 -6.09 -5.32 -3.60
C ALA A 8 -6.00 -5.98 -2.22
N GLU A 9 -5.86 -7.31 -2.23
CA GLU A 9 -5.47 -8.09 -1.06
C GLU A 9 -3.95 -8.02 -0.81
N ILE A 10 -3.17 -7.54 -1.77
CA ILE A 10 -1.72 -7.42 -1.65
C ILE A 10 -1.36 -5.98 -1.26
N CYS A 11 -0.47 -5.87 -0.28
CA CYS A 11 0.10 -4.62 0.20
C CYS A 11 1.62 -4.63 -0.01
N SER A 12 2.19 -3.45 -0.27
CA SER A 12 3.62 -3.24 -0.47
C SER A 12 4.20 -2.36 0.64
N LEU A 13 5.48 -2.58 0.94
CA LEU A 13 6.23 -1.73 1.85
C LEU A 13 6.77 -0.52 1.08
N TYR A 14 6.53 0.67 1.60
CA TYR A 14 7.03 1.92 1.06
C TYR A 14 7.87 2.61 2.14
N ASP A 15 8.88 3.36 1.70
CA ASP A 15 9.52 4.34 2.56
C ASP A 15 8.49 5.39 3.00
N LYS A 16 8.54 5.77 4.28
CA LYS A 16 7.55 6.67 4.88
C LYS A 16 7.62 8.05 4.23
N ASP A 17 8.82 8.61 4.09
CA ASP A 17 9.00 9.99 3.62
C ASP A 17 8.68 10.09 2.13
N ALA A 18 9.04 9.06 1.35
CA ALA A 18 8.63 8.96 -0.05
C ALA A 18 7.10 8.89 -0.21
N LEU A 19 6.40 8.15 0.66
CA LEU A 19 4.94 8.06 0.61
C LEU A 19 4.27 9.37 1.04
N VAL A 20 4.78 10.05 2.07
CA VAL A 20 4.30 11.37 2.48
C VAL A 20 4.46 12.37 1.35
N GLN A 21 5.64 12.46 0.74
CA GLN A 21 5.90 13.35 -0.40
C GLN A 21 4.95 13.05 -1.57
N LEU A 22 4.70 11.77 -1.87
CA LEU A 22 3.79 11.36 -2.94
C LEU A 22 2.35 11.85 -2.68
N VAL A 23 1.88 11.75 -1.44
CA VAL A 23 0.55 12.23 -1.05
C VAL A 23 0.47 13.77 -1.08
N GLU A 24 1.47 14.46 -0.51
CA GLU A 24 1.50 15.93 -0.43
C GLU A 24 1.58 16.61 -1.81
N THR A 25 2.24 15.96 -2.76
CA THR A 25 2.33 16.45 -4.16
C THR A 25 1.11 16.08 -5.02
N GLY A 26 0.10 15.41 -4.45
CA GLY A 26 -1.09 14.96 -5.17
C GLY A 26 -0.81 13.85 -6.19
N GLY A 27 0.26 13.08 -5.97
CA GLY A 27 0.62 11.95 -6.81
C GLY A 27 -0.40 10.81 -6.73
N THR A 28 -0.40 9.96 -7.75
CA THR A 28 -1.24 8.75 -7.79
C THR A 28 -0.48 7.53 -7.30
N HIS A 29 -1.22 6.49 -6.93
CA HIS A 29 -0.64 5.23 -6.49
C HIS A 29 0.36 4.69 -7.54
N PRO A 30 1.60 4.32 -7.18
CA PRO A 30 2.65 4.01 -8.16
C PRO A 30 2.34 2.82 -9.08
N LEU A 31 1.60 1.82 -8.59
CA LEU A 31 1.18 0.64 -9.36
C LEU A 31 -0.15 0.87 -10.10
N SER A 32 -1.26 1.01 -9.37
CA SER A 32 -2.61 1.13 -9.96
C SER A 32 -2.93 2.45 -10.63
N ARG A 33 -2.18 3.53 -10.34
CA ARG A 33 -2.49 4.92 -10.73
C ARG A 33 -3.81 5.47 -10.17
N GLU A 34 -4.43 4.78 -9.22
CA GLU A 34 -5.60 5.27 -8.49
C GLU A 34 -5.20 6.43 -7.54
N PRO A 35 -6.15 7.31 -7.17
CA PRO A 35 -5.94 8.26 -6.07
C PRO A 35 -5.60 7.50 -4.78
N ILE A 36 -4.56 7.95 -4.09
CA ILE A 36 -4.19 7.37 -2.79
C ILE A 36 -5.25 7.78 -1.76
N THR A 37 -5.87 6.80 -1.12
CA THR A 37 -6.87 7.02 -0.07
C THR A 37 -6.42 6.38 1.24
N GLU A 38 -6.95 6.86 2.35
CA GLU A 38 -6.66 6.31 3.69
C GLU A 38 -6.91 4.79 3.76
N SER A 39 -7.95 4.30 3.08
CA SER A 39 -8.26 2.86 2.99
C SER A 39 -7.19 2.01 2.31
N MET A 40 -6.22 2.61 1.61
CA MET A 40 -5.06 1.91 1.07
C MET A 40 -3.93 1.83 2.09
N ILE A 41 -3.87 2.68 3.11
CA ILE A 41 -2.80 2.73 4.11
C ILE A 41 -3.07 1.67 5.18
N MET A 42 -2.17 0.70 5.29
CA MET A 42 -2.30 -0.44 6.20
C MET A 42 -1.31 -0.32 7.36
N ARG A 43 -1.79 -0.58 8.58
CA ARG A 43 -0.92 -0.72 9.75
C ARG A 43 -0.04 -1.96 9.63
N LYS A 44 1.04 -2.01 10.41
CA LYS A 44 1.99 -3.13 10.42
C LYS A 44 1.33 -4.45 10.80
N ASP A 45 0.31 -4.42 11.65
CA ASP A 45 -0.41 -5.60 12.12
C ASP A 45 -1.53 -6.06 11.19
N GLU A 46 -1.89 -5.28 10.17
CA GLU A 46 -2.95 -5.57 9.19
C GLU A 46 -2.42 -6.11 7.85
N CYS A 47 -1.10 -6.15 7.67
CA CYS A 47 -0.43 -6.62 6.47
C CYS A 47 0.67 -7.63 6.88
N HIS A 48 0.59 -8.87 6.40
CA HIS A 48 1.45 -9.97 6.84
C HIS A 48 2.03 -10.73 5.65
N PHE A 49 3.23 -11.30 5.81
CA PHE A 49 3.83 -12.10 4.75
C PHE A 49 3.15 -13.45 4.63
N ASP A 50 2.59 -13.76 3.45
CA ASP A 50 2.06 -15.07 3.08
C ASP A 50 3.11 -15.81 2.24
N ALA A 51 3.69 -16.87 2.81
CA ALA A 51 4.73 -17.67 2.16
C ALA A 51 4.23 -18.43 0.92
N LYS A 52 2.93 -18.72 0.80
CA LYS A 52 2.37 -19.38 -0.40
C LYS A 52 2.22 -18.41 -1.57
N ARG A 53 1.93 -17.15 -1.27
CA ARG A 53 1.76 -16.08 -2.27
C ARG A 53 3.06 -15.29 -2.49
N GLU A 54 4.08 -15.52 -1.67
CA GLU A 54 5.37 -14.82 -1.65
C GLU A 54 5.21 -13.29 -1.64
N ALA A 55 4.18 -12.81 -0.93
CA ALA A 55 3.79 -11.41 -0.89
C ALA A 55 3.26 -11.02 0.49
N PHE A 56 3.21 -9.72 0.76
CA PHE A 56 2.48 -9.23 1.92
C PHE A 56 0.99 -9.09 1.58
N CYS A 57 0.14 -9.78 2.35
CA CYS A 57 -1.29 -9.80 2.19
C CYS A 57 -2.00 -9.07 3.33
N CYS A 58 -3.09 -8.40 2.99
CA CYS A 58 -4.02 -7.85 3.96
C CYS A 58 -4.62 -9.00 4.78
N LYS A 59 -4.79 -8.79 6.08
CA LYS A 59 -5.60 -9.68 6.92
C LYS A 59 -7.08 -9.55 6.61
#